data_AF-A0A7V2JJ99-F1
#
_entry.id   AF-A0A7V2JJ99-F1
#
_cell.length_a   1.000
_cell.length_b   1.000
_cell.length_c   1.000
_cell.angle_alpha   90.00
_cell.angle_beta   90.00
_cell.angle_gamma   90.00
#
_symmetry.space_group_name_H-M   'P 1'
#
loop_
_entity.id
_entity.type
_entity.pdbx_description
1 polymer ?
#
loop_
_entity_poly.entity_id
_entity_poly.type
_entity_poly.pdbx_seq_one_letter_code
_entity_poly.pdbx_strand_id
1 'polypeptide(L)' 'EDVYLNCYATMREAEAGIGRYIAFYNDRRPHQALNSRTPAEVYDSKTTQKAA' A
#
# COMPACT_ATOMS: atom_id res chain seq x y z
N GLU A 1 3.15 -6.59 -13.89
CA GLU A 1 3.21 -6.89 -12.46
C GLU A 1 3.04 -8.39 -12.31
N ASP A 2 4.09 -9.06 -11.86
CA ASP A 2 4.10 -10.51 -11.67
C ASP A 2 3.41 -10.81 -10.34
N VAL A 3 2.16 -11.31 -10.42
CA VAL A 3 1.41 -11.73 -9.24
C VAL A 3 2.01 -13.06 -8.77
N TYR A 4 2.93 -12.98 -7.82
CA TYR A 4 3.47 -14.18 -7.17
C TYR A 4 2.44 -14.73 -6.18
N LEU A 5 1.93 -15.92 -6.47
CA LEU A 5 1.24 -16.72 -5.48
C LEU A 5 2.26 -17.15 -4.43
N ASN A 6 2.34 -16.40 -3.32
CA ASN A 6 3.15 -16.80 -2.19
C ASN A 6 2.47 -18.01 -1.53
N CYS A 7 3.12 -19.17 -1.56
CA CYS A 7 2.72 -20.32 -0.75
C CYS A 7 3.06 -20.04 0.71
N TYR A 8 2.18 -19.35 1.42
CA TYR A 8 2.31 -19.16 2.86
C TYR A 8 2.07 -20.50 3.56
N ALA A 9 3.06 -21.00 4.31
CA ALA A 9 2.94 -22.28 4.99
C ALA A 9 2.12 -22.18 6.28
N THR A 10 2.03 -20.97 6.86
CA THR A 10 1.24 -20.69 8.06
C THR A 10 0.44 -19.40 7.95
N MET A 11 -0.62 -19.29 8.75
CA MET A 11 -1.44 -18.07 8.82
C MET A 11 -0.62 -16.83 9.22
N ARG A 12 0.34 -16.99 10.14
CA ARG A 12 1.24 -15.91 10.58
C ARG A 12 2.14 -15.40 9.46
N GLU A 13 2.62 -16.29 8.59
CA GLU A 13 3.40 -15.90 7.42
C GLU A 13 2.54 -15.17 6.39
N ALA A 14 1.28 -15.60 6.20
CA ALA A 14 0.33 -14.93 5.35
C ALA A 14 0.03 -13.51 5.85
N GLU A 15 -0.26 -13.35 7.14
CA GLU A 15 -0.48 -12.04 7.76
C GLU A 15 0.73 -11.12 7.57
N ALA A 16 1.94 -11.62 7.82
CA ALA A 16 3.16 -10.84 7.63
C ALA A 16 3.40 -10.49 6.15
N GLY A 17 3.12 -11.42 5.23
CA GLY A 17 3.24 -11.21 3.79
C GLY A 17 2.26 -10.15 3.26
N ILE A 18 1.00 -10.27 3.64
CA ILE A 18 -0.06 -9.31 3.30
C ILE A 18 0.27 -7.93 3.89
N GLY A 19 0.68 -7.87 5.16
CA GLY A 19 1.10 -6.61 5.79
C GLY A 19 2.23 -5.91 5.05
N ARG A 20 3.26 -6.66 4.63
CA ARG A 20 4.36 -6.12 3.81
C ARG A 20 3.88 -5.60 2.45
N TYR A 21 2.98 -6.33 1.79
CA TYR A 21 2.43 -5.91 0.50
C TYR A 21 1.61 -4.62 0.63
N ILE A 22 0.74 -4.53 1.65
CA ILE A 22 -0.07 -3.34 1.91
C ILE A 22 0.80 -2.12 2.18
N ALA A 23 1.83 -2.25 3.03
CA ALA A 23 2.77 -1.16 3.29
C ALA A 23 3.49 -0.71 2.01
N PHE A 24 3.98 -1.66 1.21
CA PHE A 24 4.61 -1.35 -0.07
C PHE A 24 3.66 -0.65 -1.05
N TYR A 25 2.41 -1.12 -1.16
CA TYR A 25 1.39 -0.51 -2.01
C TYR A 25 1.09 0.93 -1.58
N ASN A 26 0.88 1.15 -0.29
CA ASN A 26 0.50 2.46 0.24
C ASN A 26 1.62 3.49 0.20
N ASP A 27 2.88 3.06 0.42
CA ASP A 27 3.98 3.99 0.65
C ASP A 27 4.93 4.12 -0.53
N ARG A 28 4.94 3.14 -1.46
CA ARG A 28 5.98 3.07 -2.50
C ARG A 28 5.46 2.90 -3.91
N ARG A 29 4.15 2.70 -4.12
CA ARG A 29 3.58 2.58 -5.47
C ARG A 29 2.87 3.84 -5.92
N PRO A 30 3.46 4.59 -6.86
CA PRO A 30 2.75 5.60 -7.64
C PRO A 30 1.58 4.98 -8.40
N HIS A 31 0.41 5.58 -8.28
CA HIS A 31 -0.77 5.19 -9.06
C HIS A 31 -1.13 6.27 -10.06
N GLN A 32 -1.33 5.88 -11.32
CA GLN A 32 -1.72 6.81 -12.40
C GLN A 32 -3.04 7.54 -12.08
N ALA A 33 -4.03 6.83 -11.51
CA ALA A 33 -5.29 7.43 -11.05
C ALA A 33 -5.11 8.47 -9.93
N LEU A 34 -3.96 8.46 -9.25
CA LEU A 34 -3.58 9.42 -8.21
C LEU A 34 -2.54 10.43 -8.73
N ASN A 35 -2.47 10.67 -10.04
CA ASN A 35 -1.49 11.54 -10.66
C ASN A 35 -0.04 11.13 -10.36
N SER A 36 0.24 9.83 -10.39
CA SER A 36 1.54 9.25 -10.05
C SER A 36 1.99 9.49 -8.60
N ARG A 37 1.04 9.69 -7.69
CA ARG A 37 1.27 9.73 -6.24
C ARG A 37 0.92 8.41 -5.60
N THR A 38 1.48 8.18 -4.43
CA THR A 38 1.15 7.04 -3.56
C THR A 38 -0.14 7.30 -2.78
N PRO A 39 -0.84 6.24 -2.34
CA PRO A 39 -2.03 6.40 -1.50
C PRO A 39 -1.76 7.17 -0.20
N ALA A 40 -0.62 6.92 0.45
CA ALA A 40 -0.21 7.62 1.67
C ALA A 40 -0.09 9.14 1.44
N GLU A 41 0.60 9.57 0.38
CA GLU A 41 0.75 11.00 0.06
C GLU A 41 -0.61 11.70 -0.14
N VAL A 42 -1.55 11.03 -0.80
CA VAL A 42 -2.90 11.58 -1.04
C VAL A 42 -3.69 11.68 0.25
N TYR A 43 -3.62 10.66 1.11
CA TYR A 43 -4.29 10.66 2.41
C TYR A 43 -3.76 11.76 3.32
N ASP A 44 -2.44 11.91 3.43
CA ASP A 44 -1.82 12.94 4.25
C ASP A 44 -2.19 14.35 3.76
N SER A 45 -2.19 14.54 2.43
CA SER A 45 -2.59 15.83 1.84
C SER A 45 -4.06 16.18 2.09
N LYS A 46 -4.95 15.19 2.13
CA LYS A 46 -6.37 15.38 2.48
C LYS A 46 -6.54 15.66 3.97
N THR A 47 -5.76 15.02 4.82
CA THR A 47 -5.77 15.25 6.27
C THR A 47 -5.34 16.67 6.59
N THR A 48 -4.28 17.16 5.96
CA THR A 48 -3.82 18.56 6.10
C THR A 48 -4.89 19.57 5.64
N GLN A 49 -5.63 19.27 4.57
CA GLN A 49 -6.75 20.12 4.10
C GLN A 49 -7.97 20.10 5.02
N LYS A 50 -8.21 19.00 5.74
CA LYS A 50 -9.33 18.87 6.69
C LYS A 50 -9.05 19.55 8.04
N ALA A 51 -7.78 19.71 8.40
CA ALA A 51 -7.34 20.31 9.66
C ALA A 51 -7.15 21.84 9.57
N ALA A 52 -7.27 22.44 8.39
CA ALA A 52 -7.23 23.88 8.13
C ALA A 52 -8.64 24.45 7.97
#